data_AF-A0AB39XYN4-F1
#
_entry.id   AF-A0AB39XYN4-F1
#
_cell.length_a   1.000
_cell.length_b   1.000
_cell.length_c   1.000
_cell.angle_alpha   90.00
_cell.angle_beta   90.00
_cell.angle_gamma   90.00
#
_symmetry.space_group_name_H-M   'P 1'
#
loop_
_entity.id
_entity.type
_entity.pdbx_description
1 polymer ?
#
loop_
_entity_poly.entity_id
_entity_poly.type
_entity_poly.pdbx_seq_one_letter_code
_entity_poly.pdbx_strand_id
1 'polypeptide(L)'
;MAATPCTARDARRILEVAADLARTTPDALAAAMVAGTLGTPVPVHVERAVRRAMDAGRSPVPSAGRGSVLTPARARTEEVLTRLRGCRARLAAAPQDPAALRAMDDAGYTLCVLMGRATVHEAVLAAEARLLSSAP
;
A
#
# COMPACT_ATOMS: atom_id res chain seq x y z
N MET A 1 6.03 12.59 -23.00
CA MET A 1 5.25 12.13 -21.83
C MET A 1 6.04 11.04 -21.14
N ALA A 2 6.52 11.28 -19.92
CA ALA A 2 7.23 10.26 -19.15
C ALA A 2 6.26 9.12 -18.83
N ALA A 3 6.52 7.93 -19.36
CA ALA A 3 5.78 6.73 -19.02
C ALA A 3 5.97 6.50 -17.52
N THR A 4 4.91 6.71 -16.76
CA THR A 4 4.87 6.29 -15.36
C THR A 4 5.13 4.78 -15.37
N PRO A 5 6.13 4.25 -14.64
CA PRO A 5 6.35 2.81 -14.61
C PRO A 5 5.12 2.17 -13.99
N CYS A 6 4.25 1.62 -14.84
CA CYS A 6 3.06 0.87 -14.46
C CYS A 6 3.19 -0.53 -15.05
N THR A 7 2.71 -1.54 -14.32
CA THR A 7 2.74 -2.90 -14.87
C THR A 7 1.73 -3.01 -16.01
N ALA A 8 1.91 -3.98 -16.91
CA ALA A 8 0.93 -4.26 -17.97
C ALA A 8 -0.48 -4.53 -17.40
N ARG A 9 -0.56 -5.07 -16.17
CA ARG A 9 -1.81 -5.31 -15.46
C ARG A 9 -2.48 -4.01 -15.02
N ASP A 10 -1.70 -3.06 -14.49
CA ASP A 10 -2.22 -1.76 -14.06
C ASP A 10 -2.68 -0.94 -15.26
N ALA A 11 -1.91 -0.94 -16.35
CA ALA A 11 -2.28 -0.30 -17.60
C ALA A 11 -3.60 -0.85 -18.15
N ARG A 12 -3.77 -2.18 -18.16
CA ARG A 12 -5.02 -2.83 -18.58
C ARG A 12 -6.20 -2.42 -17.69
N ARG A 13 -6.03 -2.39 -16.37
CA ARG A 13 -7.09 -2.00 -15.44
C ARG A 13 -7.52 -0.55 -15.64
N ILE A 14 -6.57 0.35 -15.88
CA ILE A 14 -6.85 1.76 -16.17
C ILE A 14 -7.66 1.89 -17.47
N LEU A 15 -7.31 1.12 -18.51
CA LEU A 15 -8.06 1.11 -19.77
C LEU A 15 -9.48 0.56 -19.61
N GLU A 16 -9.67 -0.49 -18.84
CA GLU A 16 -10.99 -1.06 -18.53
C GLU A 16 -11.88 -0.02 -17.82
N VAL A 17 -11.35 0.64 -16.78
CA VAL A 17 -12.09 1.71 -16.06
C VAL A 17 -12.39 2.91 -16.97
N ALA A 18 -11.44 3.30 -17.83
CA ALA A 18 -11.66 4.38 -18.78
C ALA A 18 -12.73 4.03 -19.82
N ALA A 19 -12.79 2.77 -20.26
CA ALA A 19 -13.78 2.27 -21.20
C ALA A 19 -15.19 2.31 -20.59
N ASP A 20 -15.33 1.86 -19.34
CA ASP A 20 -16.59 1.96 -18.58
C ASP A 20 -17.05 3.42 -18.44
N LEU A 21 -16.16 4.32 -18.06
CA LEU A 21 -16.44 5.75 -17.93
C LEU A 21 -16.83 6.42 -19.25
N ALA A 22 -16.24 5.97 -20.36
CA ALA A 22 -16.57 6.42 -21.70
C ALA A 22 -17.78 5.69 -22.31
N ARG A 23 -18.32 4.67 -21.63
CA ARG A 23 -19.38 3.75 -22.13
C ARG A 23 -19.03 3.15 -23.49
N THR A 24 -17.79 2.69 -23.63
CA THR A 24 -17.25 2.06 -24.84
C THR A 24 -16.52 0.77 -24.47
N THR A 25 -16.06 0.02 -25.48
CA THR A 25 -15.21 -1.15 -25.25
C THR A 25 -13.74 -0.73 -25.07
N PRO A 26 -12.95 -1.49 -24.29
CA PRO A 26 -11.51 -1.24 -24.15
C PRO A 26 -10.77 -1.23 -25.49
N ASP A 27 -11.18 -2.07 -26.44
CA ASP A 27 -10.58 -2.14 -27.79
C ASP A 27 -10.87 -0.89 -28.62
N ALA A 28 -12.12 -0.39 -28.59
CA ALA A 28 -12.49 0.84 -29.29
C ALA A 28 -11.82 2.07 -28.67
N LEU A 29 -11.67 2.08 -27.34
CA LEU A 29 -10.93 3.10 -26.61
C LEU A 29 -9.44 3.10 -27.00
N ALA A 30 -8.81 1.92 -27.02
CA ALA A 30 -7.42 1.76 -27.40
C ALA A 30 -7.17 2.18 -28.86
N ALA A 31 -8.06 1.79 -29.78
CA ALA A 31 -7.99 2.20 -31.18
C ALA A 31 -8.10 3.73 -31.33
N ALA A 32 -9.02 4.38 -30.60
CA ALA A 32 -9.17 5.84 -30.61
C ALA A 32 -7.91 6.55 -30.07
N MET A 33 -7.29 6.01 -29.01
CA MET A 33 -6.03 6.55 -28.48
C MET A 33 -4.86 6.39 -29.45
N VAL A 34 -4.74 5.24 -30.13
CA VAL A 34 -3.71 5.00 -31.15
C VAL A 34 -3.91 5.95 -32.34
N ALA A 35 -5.15 6.12 -32.82
CA ALA A 35 -5.46 7.11 -33.85
C ALA A 35 -5.08 8.53 -33.42
N GLY A 36 -5.27 8.85 -32.12
CA GLY A 36 -4.76 10.04 -31.45
C GLY A 36 -3.26 10.29 -31.65
N THR A 37 -2.44 9.27 -31.44
CA THR A 37 -0.99 9.37 -31.63
C THR A 37 -0.59 9.59 -33.09
N LEU A 38 -1.46 9.20 -34.02
CA LEU A 38 -1.28 9.39 -35.46
C LEU A 38 -1.90 10.72 -35.97
N GLY A 39 -2.33 11.61 -35.07
CA GLY A 39 -2.84 12.93 -35.40
C GLY A 39 -4.35 13.03 -35.62
N THR A 40 -5.10 11.93 -35.41
CA THR A 40 -6.57 11.98 -35.45
C THR A 40 -7.10 12.54 -34.13
N PRO A 41 -8.01 13.52 -34.11
CA PRO A 41 -8.52 14.07 -32.86
C PRO A 41 -9.27 13.00 -32.05
N VAL A 42 -8.83 12.78 -30.81
CA VAL A 42 -9.50 11.87 -29.86
C VAL A 42 -10.77 12.57 -29.34
N PRO A 43 -11.93 11.88 -29.29
CA PRO A 43 -13.14 12.46 -28.73
C PRO A 43 -12.93 12.94 -27.27
N VAL A 44 -13.40 14.15 -26.96
CA VAL A 44 -13.17 14.80 -25.64
C VAL A 44 -13.66 13.95 -24.47
N HIS A 45 -14.74 13.19 -24.64
CA HIS A 45 -15.27 12.31 -23.58
C HIS A 45 -14.34 11.12 -23.31
N VAL A 46 -13.67 10.58 -24.34
CA VAL A 46 -12.64 9.54 -24.21
C VAL A 46 -11.43 10.08 -23.48
N GLU A 47 -10.94 11.26 -23.86
CA GLU A 47 -9.79 11.87 -23.19
C GLU A 47 -10.07 12.17 -21.71
N ARG A 48 -11.27 12.70 -21.40
CA ARG A 48 -11.71 12.92 -20.02
C ARG A 48 -11.83 11.63 -19.22
N ALA A 49 -12.34 10.55 -19.82
CA ALA A 49 -12.48 9.25 -19.17
C ALA A 49 -11.11 8.66 -18.81
N VAL A 50 -10.15 8.69 -19.74
CA VAL A 50 -8.77 8.24 -19.49
C VAL A 50 -8.11 9.07 -18.40
N ARG A 51 -8.26 10.40 -18.42
CA ARG A 51 -7.70 11.28 -17.39
C ARG A 51 -8.28 10.97 -16.01
N ARG A 52 -9.61 10.80 -15.90
CA ARG A 52 -10.28 10.41 -14.66
C ARG A 52 -9.84 9.04 -14.15
N ALA A 53 -9.65 8.06 -15.04
CA ALA A 53 -9.16 6.73 -14.67
C ALA A 53 -7.71 6.79 -14.15
N MET A 54 -6.85 7.57 -14.80
CA MET A 54 -5.48 7.83 -14.35
C MET A 54 -5.44 8.56 -12.99
N ASP A 55 -6.32 9.53 -12.77
CA ASP A 55 -6.41 10.26 -11.50
C ASP A 55 -6.95 9.37 -10.37
N ALA A 56 -7.92 8.50 -10.68
CA ALA A 56 -8.42 7.48 -9.75
C ALA A 56 -7.35 6.43 -9.41
N GLY A 57 -6.51 6.04 -10.38
CA GLY A 57 -5.38 5.13 -10.16
C GLY A 57 -4.19 5.75 -9.42
N ARG A 58 -4.02 7.09 -9.51
CA ARG A 58 -3.03 7.85 -8.73
C ARG A 58 -3.51 8.19 -7.33
N SER A 59 -4.82 8.28 -7.12
CA SER A 59 -5.39 8.46 -5.79
C SER A 59 -5.16 7.18 -4.98
N PRO A 60 -4.57 7.28 -3.77
CA PRO A 60 -4.41 6.14 -2.88
C PRO A 60 -5.76 5.79 -2.26
N VAL A 61 -6.73 5.36 -3.07
CA VAL A 61 -7.71 4.41 -2.56
C VAL A 61 -6.89 3.17 -2.25
N PRO A 62 -6.90 2.62 -1.03
CA PRO A 62 -6.09 1.47 -0.68
C PRO A 62 -6.55 0.31 -1.55
N SER A 63 -5.92 0.14 -2.72
CA SER A 63 -6.02 -1.07 -3.49
C SER A 63 -5.42 -2.12 -2.58
N ALA A 64 -6.25 -3.05 -2.13
CA ALA A 64 -5.85 -4.39 -1.72
C ALA A 64 -5.24 -5.17 -2.91
N GLY A 65 -4.47 -4.48 -3.76
CA GLY A 65 -3.63 -5.03 -4.78
C GLY A 65 -2.44 -5.62 -4.07
N ARG A 66 -2.37 -6.94 -4.12
CA ARG A 66 -1.21 -7.74 -3.76
C ARG A 66 -0.02 -7.30 -4.63
N GLY A 67 0.61 -6.17 -4.27
CA GLY A 67 2.08 -6.17 -4.31
C GLY A 67 2.52 -7.38 -3.51
N SER A 68 3.52 -8.12 -3.95
CA SER A 68 4.10 -9.20 -3.14
C SER A 68 4.26 -8.66 -1.73
N VAL A 69 3.37 -9.07 -0.82
CA VAL A 69 3.34 -8.53 0.53
C VAL A 69 4.68 -8.95 1.10
N LEU A 70 5.63 -8.01 1.17
CA LEU A 70 6.88 -8.20 1.87
C LEU A 70 6.45 -8.43 3.30
N THR A 71 6.27 -9.70 3.62
CA THR A 71 5.71 -10.07 4.90
C THR A 71 6.88 -9.94 5.85
N PRO A 72 6.82 -9.06 6.85
CA PRO A 72 7.96 -8.78 7.72
C PRO A 72 8.53 -10.08 8.27
N ALA A 73 9.83 -10.36 8.16
CA ALA A 73 10.38 -11.65 8.59
C ALA A 73 9.90 -12.02 10.01
N ARG A 74 9.49 -13.28 10.23
CA ARG A 74 8.99 -13.78 11.52
C ARG A 74 9.95 -13.41 12.65
N ALA A 75 11.24 -13.68 12.45
CA ALA A 75 12.31 -13.33 13.38
C ALA A 75 12.35 -11.83 13.73
N ARG A 76 12.16 -10.95 12.74
CA ARG A 76 12.12 -9.50 12.99
C ARG A 76 10.90 -9.10 13.82
N THR A 77 9.76 -9.75 13.59
CA THR A 77 8.54 -9.50 14.37
C THR A 77 8.73 -9.93 15.83
N GLU A 78 9.34 -11.10 16.08
CA GLU A 78 9.67 -11.60 17.41
C GLU A 78 10.67 -10.71 18.15
N GLU A 79 11.73 -10.28 17.46
CA GLU A 79 12.77 -9.39 17.98
C GLU A 79 12.16 -8.08 18.49
N VAL A 80 11.33 -7.43 17.67
CA VAL A 80 10.75 -6.12 18.01
C VAL A 80 9.71 -6.26 19.14
N LEU A 81 8.89 -7.31 19.15
CA LEU A 81 7.97 -7.59 20.27
C LEU A 81 8.72 -7.83 21.58
N THR A 82 9.82 -8.59 21.52
CA THR A 82 10.67 -8.86 22.70
C THR A 82 11.29 -7.55 23.22
N ARG A 83 11.80 -6.71 22.32
CA ARG A 83 12.33 -5.38 22.68
C ARG A 83 11.26 -4.51 23.33
N LEU A 84 10.05 -4.45 22.78
CA LEU A 84 8.94 -3.69 23.35
C LEU A 84 8.60 -4.15 24.77
N ARG A 85 8.49 -5.48 24.98
CA ARG A 85 8.22 -6.06 26.30
C ARG A 85 9.34 -5.77 27.29
N GLY A 86 10.61 -5.86 26.87
CA GLY A 86 11.76 -5.48 27.68
C GLY A 86 11.75 -4.01 28.10
N CYS A 87 11.37 -3.10 27.19
CA CYS A 87 11.24 -1.68 27.52
C CYS A 87 10.11 -1.43 28.52
N ARG A 88 8.95 -2.10 28.36
CA ARG A 88 7.85 -2.02 29.34
C ARG A 88 8.27 -2.49 30.73
N ALA A 89 9.01 -3.59 30.81
CA ALA A 89 9.52 -4.10 32.09
C ALA A 89 10.50 -3.11 32.75
N ARG A 90 11.41 -2.50 31.96
CA ARG A 90 12.31 -1.46 32.44
C ARG A 90 11.57 -0.23 32.95
N LEU A 91 10.56 0.24 32.22
CA LEU A 91 9.75 1.40 32.62
C LEU A 91 8.87 1.11 33.83
N ALA A 92 8.42 -0.13 34.01
CA ALA A 92 7.73 -0.54 35.24
C ALA A 92 8.65 -0.44 36.47
N ALA A 93 9.95 -0.73 36.32
CA ALA A 93 10.95 -0.58 37.39
C ALA A 93 11.45 0.86 37.55
N ALA A 94 11.58 1.60 36.46
CA ALA A 94 12.08 2.97 36.41
C ALA A 94 11.27 3.81 35.41
N PRO A 95 10.13 4.39 35.83
CA PRO A 95 9.21 5.10 34.94
C PRO A 95 9.80 6.30 34.22
N GLN A 96 10.88 6.87 34.76
CA GLN A 96 11.55 8.04 34.21
C GLN A 96 12.84 7.71 33.44
N ASP A 97 13.09 6.45 33.11
CA ASP A 97 14.24 6.07 32.27
C ASP A 97 14.03 6.57 30.83
N PRO A 98 14.75 7.64 30.40
CA PRO A 98 14.52 8.25 29.10
C PRO A 98 14.97 7.36 27.94
N ALA A 99 15.94 6.46 28.19
CA ALA A 99 16.41 5.53 27.18
C ALA A 99 15.38 4.42 26.95
N ALA A 100 14.72 3.95 28.01
CA ALA A 100 13.64 2.97 27.90
C ALA A 100 12.39 3.55 27.23
N LEU A 101 12.04 4.81 27.49
CA LEU A 101 10.94 5.51 26.81
C LEU A 101 11.19 5.59 25.30
N ARG A 102 12.34 6.13 24.88
CA ARG A 102 12.69 6.24 23.45
C ARG A 102 12.72 4.87 22.76
N ALA A 103 13.31 3.87 23.40
CA ALA A 103 13.37 2.53 22.85
C ALA A 103 11.97 1.87 22.74
N MET A 104 11.05 2.19 23.66
CA MET A 104 9.66 1.74 23.59
C MET A 104 8.93 2.39 22.42
N ASP A 105 9.10 3.69 22.21
CA ASP A 105 8.49 4.43 21.09
C ASP A 105 9.01 3.91 19.75
N ASP A 106 10.32 3.71 19.61
CA ASP A 106 10.93 3.14 18.40
C ASP A 106 10.39 1.74 18.08
N ALA A 107 10.29 0.88 19.10
CA ALA A 107 9.76 -0.47 18.94
C ALA A 107 8.27 -0.45 18.57
N GLY A 108 7.49 0.45 19.19
CA GLY A 108 6.08 0.66 18.88
C GLY A 108 5.88 1.13 17.43
N TYR A 109 6.62 2.15 17.01
CA TYR A 109 6.59 2.65 15.63
C TYR A 109 6.98 1.57 14.62
N THR A 110 8.03 0.81 14.92
CA THR A 110 8.45 -0.30 14.07
C THR A 110 7.34 -1.34 13.93
N LEU A 111 6.64 -1.72 15.00
CA LEU A 111 5.50 -2.65 14.90
C LEU A 111 4.36 -2.07 14.07
N CYS A 112 4.03 -0.79 14.24
CA CYS A 112 3.00 -0.12 13.43
C CYS A 112 3.33 -0.22 11.93
N VAL A 113 4.58 0.04 11.54
CA VAL A 113 5.04 -0.06 10.15
C VAL A 113 4.99 -1.51 9.67
N LEU A 114 5.53 -2.46 10.43
CA LEU A 114 5.55 -3.87 10.02
C LEU A 114 4.14 -4.44 9.85
N MET A 115 3.20 -4.06 10.71
CA MET A 115 1.84 -4.60 10.72
C MET A 115 0.83 -3.78 9.90
N GLY A 116 1.25 -2.62 9.37
CA GLY A 116 0.35 -1.70 8.65
C GLY A 116 -0.78 -1.16 9.55
N ARG A 117 -0.49 -0.86 10.82
CA ARG A 117 -1.47 -0.38 11.80
C ARG A 117 -1.14 1.03 12.26
N ALA A 118 -2.17 1.81 12.59
CA ALA A 118 -2.02 3.19 13.03
C ALA A 118 -1.64 3.28 14.52
N THR A 119 -2.03 2.29 15.32
CA THR A 119 -1.79 2.29 16.77
C THR A 119 -0.89 1.14 17.19
N VAL A 120 -0.07 1.37 18.23
CA VAL A 120 0.83 0.35 18.79
C VAL A 120 0.02 -0.83 19.35
N HIS A 121 -1.17 -0.58 19.91
CA HIS A 121 -2.03 -1.64 20.42
C HIS A 121 -2.48 -2.60 19.32
N GLU A 122 -3.05 -2.07 18.23
CA GLU A 122 -3.44 -2.88 17.06
C GLU A 122 -2.24 -3.59 16.43
N ALA A 123 -1.09 -2.92 16.38
CA ALA A 123 0.14 -3.49 15.85
C ALA A 123 0.62 -4.69 16.68
N VAL A 124 0.57 -4.61 18.01
CA VAL A 124 0.92 -5.73 18.89
C VAL A 124 -0.01 -6.92 18.66
N LEU A 125 -1.33 -6.70 18.64
CA LEU A 125 -2.31 -7.77 18.39
C LEU A 125 -2.11 -8.43 17.03
N ALA A 126 -1.89 -7.64 15.98
CA ALA A 126 -1.62 -8.15 14.64
C ALA A 126 -0.30 -8.94 14.58
N ALA A 127 0.74 -8.49 15.28
CA ALA A 127 2.02 -9.18 15.36
C ALA A 127 1.91 -10.52 16.09
N GLU A 128 1.19 -10.56 17.21
CA GLU A 128 0.95 -11.80 17.97
C GLU A 128 0.13 -12.80 17.16
N ALA A 129 -0.96 -12.36 16.53
CA ALA A 129 -1.77 -13.21 15.64
C ALA A 129 -0.94 -13.79 14.49
N ARG A 130 -0.05 -12.97 13.90
CA ARG A 130 0.86 -13.39 12.83
C ARG A 130 1.87 -14.44 13.30
N LEU A 131 2.42 -14.32 14.51
CA LEU A 131 3.36 -15.30 15.05
C LEU A 131 2.67 -16.63 15.35
N LEU A 132 1.41 -16.60 15.80
CA LEU A 132 0.59 -17.80 15.99
C LEU A 132 0.24 -18.48 14.66
N SER A 133 -0.10 -17.71 13.62
CA SER A 133 -0.45 -18.25 12.29
C SER A 133 0.75 -18.72 11.47
N SER A 134 1.98 -18.39 11.91
CA SER A 134 3.24 -18.81 11.29
C SER A 134 4.01 -19.81 12.15
N ALA A 135 3.32 -20.44 13.11
CA ALA A 135 3.83 -21.63 13.79
C ALA A 135 4.01 -22.77 12.77
N PRO A 136 5.13 -23.52 12.84
CA PRO A 136 5.39 -24.65 11.95
C PRO A 136 4.37 -25.78 12.10
#